data_AF-A0A8T9AI05-F1
#
_entry.id   AF-A0A8T9AI05-F1
#
_cell.length_a   1.000
_cell.length_b   1.000
_cell.length_c   1.000
_cell.angle_alpha   90.00
_cell.angle_beta   90.00
_cell.angle_gamma   90.00
#
_symmetry.space_group_name_H-M   'P 1'
#
loop_
_entity.id
_entity.type
_entity.pdbx_description
1 polymer ?
#
loop_
_entity_poly.entity_id
_entity_poly.type
_entity_poly.pdbx_seq_one_letter_code
_entity_poly.pdbx_strand_id
1 'polypeptide(L)'
;AEMAQHDRLTIDAGVRVYFCDPQSPWQRGTNENTNGLLRQYFPKGTDLSIHSADEIAAVAAALNARPRKTLGWKTPAEALDELLP
;
A
#
# COMPACT_ATOMS: atom_id res chain seq x y z
N ALA A 1 14.65 15.51 -1.66
CA ALA A 1 13.27 15.09 -1.99
C ALA A 1 13.12 13.61 -1.59
N GLU A 2 11.92 13.21 -1.17
CA GLU A 2 11.62 11.85 -0.66
C GLU A 2 12.04 10.72 -1.63
N MET A 3 11.89 10.93 -2.94
CA MET A 3 12.20 9.94 -3.99
C MET A 3 13.54 10.16 -4.71
N ALA A 4 14.45 10.95 -4.14
CA ALA A 4 15.71 11.33 -4.79
C ALA A 4 16.71 10.18 -4.96
N GLN A 5 16.54 9.07 -4.22
CA GLN A 5 17.46 7.92 -4.24
C GLN A 5 16.86 6.68 -4.93
N HIS A 6 15.81 6.85 -5.75
CA HIS A 6 15.15 5.71 -6.40
C HIS A 6 16.09 4.89 -7.31
N ASP A 7 17.08 5.53 -7.94
CA ASP A 7 18.09 4.82 -8.74
C ASP A 7 18.90 3.82 -7.90
N ARG A 8 19.27 4.20 -6.67
CA ARG A 8 19.99 3.31 -5.75
C ARG A 8 19.11 2.15 -5.30
N LEU A 9 17.84 2.42 -4.98
CA LEU A 9 16.88 1.39 -4.63
C LEU A 9 16.73 0.35 -5.75
N THR A 10 16.70 0.79 -7.00
CA THR A 10 16.61 -0.11 -8.16
C THR A 10 17.84 -1.00 -8.29
N ILE A 11 19.04 -0.46 -8.07
CA ILE A 11 20.29 -1.21 -8.15
C ILE A 11 20.36 -2.23 -7.00
N ASP A 12 20.17 -1.78 -5.77
CA ASP A 12 20.44 -2.58 -4.57
C ASP A 12 19.40 -3.70 -4.38
N ALA A 13 18.12 -3.42 -4.67
CA ALA A 13 17.04 -4.39 -4.50
C ALA A 13 16.61 -5.08 -5.81
N GLY A 14 17.16 -4.67 -6.96
CA GLY A 14 16.78 -5.21 -8.27
C GLY A 14 15.34 -4.90 -8.68
N VAL A 15 14.71 -3.89 -8.08
CA VAL A 15 13.29 -3.54 -8.30
C VAL A 15 13.16 -2.34 -9.25
N ARG A 16 12.22 -2.41 -10.19
CA ARG A 16 11.91 -1.27 -11.07
C ARG A 16 11.05 -0.24 -10.33
N VAL A 17 11.45 1.02 -10.37
CA VAL A 17 10.66 2.14 -9.83
C VAL A 17 9.93 2.85 -10.96
N TYR A 18 8.66 3.18 -10.72
CA TYR A 18 7.79 3.86 -11.68
C TYR A 18 7.20 5.14 -11.06
N PHE A 19 7.14 6.20 -11.85
CA PHE A 19 6.48 7.46 -11.49
C PHE A 19 5.22 7.65 -12.32
N CYS A 20 4.22 8.29 -11.71
CA CYS A 20 3.07 8.79 -12.47
C CYS A 20 3.44 10.10 -13.14
N ASP A 21 2.82 10.38 -14.27
CA ASP A 21 2.92 11.65 -14.96
C ASP A 21 2.43 12.79 -14.04
N PRO A 22 3.02 14.00 -14.15
CA PRO A 22 2.56 15.16 -13.41
C PRO A 22 1.05 15.35 -13.54
N GLN A 23 0.39 15.67 -12.43
CA GLN A 23 -1.06 15.90 -12.36
C GLN A 23 -1.95 14.72 -12.81
N SER A 24 -1.40 13.50 -12.84
CA SER A 24 -2.12 12.28 -13.25
C SER A 24 -2.36 11.29 -12.10
N PRO A 25 -3.08 11.67 -11.01
CA PRO A 25 -3.27 10.80 -9.85
C PRO A 25 -4.01 9.50 -10.16
N TRP A 26 -4.80 9.44 -11.24
CA TRP A 26 -5.52 8.24 -11.66
C TRP A 26 -4.58 7.09 -12.08
N GLN A 27 -3.33 7.37 -12.46
CA GLN A 27 -2.33 6.33 -12.76
C GLN A 27 -1.90 5.51 -11.53
N ARG A 28 -2.34 5.94 -10.33
CA ARG A 28 -2.14 5.25 -9.05
C ARG A 28 -3.45 5.05 -8.30
N GLY A 29 -4.55 4.84 -9.04
CA GLY A 29 -5.89 4.69 -8.49
C GLY A 29 -6.01 3.62 -7.39
N THR A 30 -5.31 2.48 -7.52
CA THR A 30 -5.28 1.44 -6.49
C THR A 30 -4.64 1.95 -5.20
N ASN A 31 -3.52 2.69 -5.27
CA ASN A 31 -2.87 3.24 -4.09
C ASN A 31 -3.77 4.26 -3.39
N GLU A 32 -4.45 5.12 -4.14
CA GLU A 32 -5.40 6.09 -3.57
C GLU A 32 -6.60 5.40 -2.90
N ASN A 33 -7.10 4.31 -3.49
CA ASN A 33 -8.15 3.51 -2.86
C ASN A 33 -7.68 2.88 -1.53
N THR A 34 -6.48 2.28 -1.52
CA THR A 34 -5.89 1.68 -0.33
C THR A 34 -5.61 2.73 0.76
N ASN A 35 -5.07 3.88 0.38
CA ASN A 35 -4.85 5.00 1.30
C ASN A 35 -6.18 5.54 1.88
N GLY A 36 -7.26 5.54 1.11
CA GLY A 36 -8.59 5.85 1.60
C GLY A 36 -9.08 4.91 2.71
N LEU A 37 -8.73 3.62 2.61
CA LEU A 37 -9.09 2.61 3.61
C LEU A 37 -8.22 2.73 4.87
N LEU A 38 -6.92 2.99 4.72
CA LEU A 38 -6.02 3.27 5.84
C LEU A 38 -6.50 4.47 6.66
N ARG A 39 -7.07 5.49 6.00
CA ARG A 39 -7.65 6.68 6.66
C ARG A 39 -8.86 6.41 7.55
N GLN A 40 -9.44 5.21 7.49
CA GLN A 40 -10.47 4.77 8.45
C GLN A 40 -9.87 4.45 9.82
N TYR A 41 -8.58 4.12 9.89
CA TYR A 41 -7.85 3.79 11.11
C TYR A 41 -6.93 4.94 11.54
N PHE A 42 -6.24 5.55 10.58
CA PHE A 42 -5.29 6.63 10.80
C PHE A 42 -5.72 7.85 9.98
N PRO A 43 -6.53 8.77 10.54
CA PRO A 43 -6.96 9.98 9.86
C PRO A 43 -5.81 10.70 9.15
N LYS A 44 -6.13 11.44 8.09
CA LYS A 44 -5.10 12.16 7.32
C LYS A 44 -4.32 13.09 8.24
N GLY A 45 -2.99 12.96 8.24
CA GLY A 45 -2.09 13.74 9.09
C GLY A 45 -1.82 13.13 10.46
N THR A 46 -2.34 11.94 10.77
CA THR A 46 -1.92 11.16 11.92
C THR A 46 -0.41 10.90 11.87
N ASP A 47 0.29 11.24 12.94
CA ASP A 47 1.67 10.84 13.16
C ASP A 47 1.71 9.34 13.42
N LEU A 48 2.24 8.56 12.47
CA LEU A 48 2.32 7.11 12.63
C LEU A 48 3.39 6.68 13.63
N SER A 49 4.33 7.56 14.00
CA SER A 49 5.43 7.21 14.90
C SER A 49 5.00 7.02 16.36
N ILE A 50 3.83 7.54 16.74
CA ILE A 50 3.25 7.36 18.08
C ILE A 50 2.54 6.01 18.23
N HIS A 51 2.24 5.34 17.11
CA HIS A 51 1.59 4.04 17.10
C HIS A 51 2.61 2.92 17.22
N SER A 52 2.26 1.87 17.96
CA SER A 52 3.15 0.72 18.10
C SER A 52 3.24 -0.05 16.79
N ALA A 53 4.35 -0.77 16.60
CA ALA A 53 4.48 -1.66 15.44
C ALA A 53 3.35 -2.71 15.40
N ASP A 54 2.90 -3.18 16.56
CA ASP A 54 1.81 -4.15 16.68
C ASP A 54 0.45 -3.55 16.27
N GLU A 55 0.17 -2.29 16.62
CA GLU A 55 -1.03 -1.58 16.18
C GLU A 55 -1.05 -1.41 14.65
N ILE A 56 0.09 -1.01 14.08
CA ILE A 56 0.23 -0.85 12.62
C ILE A 56 0.06 -2.22 11.93
N ALA A 57 0.66 -3.27 12.47
CA ALA A 57 0.54 -4.63 11.94
C ALA A 57 -0.90 -5.15 12.03
N ALA A 58 -1.61 -4.89 13.13
CA ALA A 58 -3.01 -5.28 13.30
C ALA A 58 -3.92 -4.61 12.27
N VAL A 59 -3.71 -3.32 11.97
CA VAL A 59 -4.45 -2.61 10.92
C VAL A 59 -4.12 -3.18 9.53
N ALA A 60 -2.85 -3.46 9.25
CA ALA A 60 -2.45 -4.09 7.99
C ALA A 60 -3.11 -5.47 7.81
N ALA A 61 -3.11 -6.30 8.86
CA ALA A 61 -3.78 -7.59 8.87
C ALA A 61 -5.29 -7.45 8.62
N ALA A 62 -5.96 -6.51 9.30
CA ALA A 62 -7.38 -6.25 9.10
C ALA A 62 -7.71 -5.80 7.67
N LEU A 63 -6.84 -5.01 7.02
CA LEU A 63 -7.02 -4.61 5.62
C LEU A 63 -6.76 -5.76 4.63
N ASN A 64 -5.79 -6.62 4.93
CA ASN A 64 -5.44 -7.79 4.12
C ASN A 64 -6.44 -8.94 4.26
N ALA A 65 -7.19 -8.99 5.35
CA ALA A 65 -8.30 -9.94 5.58
C ALA A 65 -9.66 -9.40 5.13
N ARG A 66 -9.74 -8.18 4.56
CA ARG A 66 -11.00 -7.56 4.15
C ARG A 66 -11.36 -7.93 2.69
N PRO A 67 -12.50 -8.58 2.43
CA PRO A 67 -12.96 -8.90 1.07
C PRO A 67 -13.02 -7.68 0.14
N ARG A 68 -12.57 -7.85 -1.12
CA ARG A 68 -12.58 -6.80 -2.14
C ARG A 68 -13.43 -7.22 -3.33
N LYS A 69 -14.41 -6.40 -3.70
CA LYS A 69 -15.23 -6.62 -4.90
C LYS A 69 -14.37 -6.75 -6.18
N THR A 70 -13.28 -5.98 -6.27
CA THR A 70 -12.34 -6.02 -7.40
C THR A 70 -11.55 -7.32 -7.51
N LEU A 71 -11.47 -8.11 -6.42
CA LEU A 71 -10.84 -9.43 -6.37
C LEU A 71 -11.86 -10.56 -6.38
N GLY A 72 -13.07 -10.33 -6.92
CA GLY A 72 -14.14 -11.33 -6.91
C GLY A 72 -14.60 -11.69 -5.49
N TRP A 73 -14.54 -10.73 -4.56
CA TRP A 73 -14.85 -10.89 -3.13
C TRP A 73 -13.83 -11.71 -2.33
N LYS A 74 -12.68 -12.07 -2.90
CA LYS A 74 -11.55 -12.57 -2.10
C LYS A 74 -10.92 -11.45 -1.27
N THR A 75 -10.26 -11.82 -0.19
CA THR A 75 -9.37 -10.95 0.57
C THR A 75 -8.04 -10.75 -0.18
N PRO A 76 -7.33 -9.64 0.05
CA PRO A 76 -5.99 -9.46 -0.50
C PRO A 76 -5.03 -10.60 -0.14
N ALA A 77 -5.13 -11.15 1.08
CA ALA A 77 -4.31 -12.28 1.51
C ALA A 77 -4.59 -13.54 0.68
N GLU A 78 -5.85 -13.91 0.48
CA GLU A 78 -6.22 -15.07 -0.36
C GLU A 78 -5.78 -14.89 -1.81
N ALA A 79 -6.01 -13.70 -2.39
CA ALA A 79 -5.63 -13.43 -3.77
C ALA A 79 -4.10 -13.44 -3.96
N LEU A 80 -3.34 -13.06 -2.94
CA LEU A 80 -1.88 -13.16 -2.96
C LEU A 80 -1.41 -14.61 -2.84
N ASP A 81 -2.00 -15.39 -1.95
CA ASP A 81 -1.67 -16.81 -1.72
C ASP A 81 -1.78 -17.64 -3.02
N GLU A 82 -2.79 -17.36 -3.85
CA GLU A 82 -2.96 -18.00 -5.16
C GLU A 82 -1.86 -17.70 -6.18
N LEU A 83 -1.08 -16.63 -5.97
CA LEU A 83 0.00 -16.21 -6.86
C LEU A 83 1.39 -16.57 -6.33
N LEU A 84 1.48 -17.04 -5.08
CA LEU A 84 2.74 -17.46 -4.49
C LEU A 84 3.05 -18.92 -4.91
N PRO A 85 4.33 -19.23 -5.23
CA PRO A 85 4.75 -20.56 -5.66
C PRO A 85 4.79 -21.59 -4.51
#